data_AF-A0AAJ2VKM4-F1
#
_entry.id   AF-A0AAJ2VKM4-F1
#
_cell.length_a   1.000
_cell.length_b   1.000
_cell.length_c   1.000
_cell.angle_alpha   90.00
_cell.angle_beta   90.00
_cell.angle_gamma   90.00
#
_symmetry.space_group_name_H-M   'P 1'
#
loop_
_entity.id
_entity.type
_entity.pdbx_description
1 polymer ?
#
loop_
_entity_poly.entity_id
_entity_poly.type
_entity_poly.pdbx_seq_one_letter_code
_entity_poly.pdbx_strand_id
1 'polypeptide(L)'
;HVAPQGKARSDYISPEGKRDYHWEQIENVPATWTLIRRVENEFIPVPPQGFFPAAHPDELYRWPEREQALLAGRQTHLTLQSGTVCPYGGVWSTYQAGRIERQHFAQGDILPQWQDSATQKRVIHWTLLERDDGGIVQFPG
;
A
#
# COMPACT_ATOMS: atom_id res chain seq x y z
N HIS A 1 9.58 -13.00 -10.88
CA HIS A 1 8.41 -13.74 -10.37
C HIS A 1 7.50 -14.08 -11.54
N VAL A 2 6.80 -15.22 -11.53
CA VAL A 2 5.82 -15.61 -12.55
C VAL A 2 4.47 -15.87 -11.89
N ALA A 3 3.39 -15.61 -12.61
CA ALA A 3 2.01 -15.78 -12.14
C ALA A 3 1.20 -16.61 -13.14
N PRO A 4 0.27 -17.45 -12.69
CA PRO A 4 -0.68 -18.10 -13.57
C PRO A 4 -1.65 -17.06 -14.17
N GLN A 5 -1.75 -17.01 -15.50
CA GLN A 5 -2.72 -16.23 -16.26
C GLN A 5 -3.63 -17.17 -17.05
N GLY A 6 -4.94 -17.05 -16.88
CA GLY A 6 -5.93 -17.75 -17.68
C GLY A 6 -5.91 -17.27 -19.15
N LYS A 7 -5.92 -18.20 -20.09
CA LYS A 7 -5.89 -17.94 -21.54
C LYS A 7 -7.20 -18.30 -22.23
N ALA A 8 -7.80 -19.42 -21.85
CA ALA A 8 -9.07 -19.89 -22.36
C ALA A 8 -9.99 -20.20 -21.17
N ARG A 9 -11.16 -19.57 -21.17
CA ARG A 9 -12.20 -19.78 -20.16
C ARG A 9 -13.00 -21.02 -20.55
N SER A 10 -13.46 -21.79 -19.56
CA SER A 10 -14.40 -22.87 -19.85
C SER A 10 -15.74 -22.32 -20.34
N ASP A 11 -16.24 -22.93 -21.42
CA ASP A 11 -17.58 -22.69 -21.96
C ASP A 11 -18.61 -23.69 -21.42
N TYR A 12 -18.21 -24.56 -20.49
CA TYR A 12 -19.09 -25.57 -19.92
C TYR A 12 -20.23 -24.95 -19.11
N ILE A 13 -21.44 -25.41 -19.42
CA ILE A 13 -22.66 -25.13 -18.68
C ILE A 13 -23.21 -26.48 -18.24
N SER A 14 -23.44 -26.63 -16.93
CA SER A 14 -24.02 -27.85 -16.39
C SER A 14 -25.43 -28.09 -16.94
N PRO A 15 -25.94 -29.32 -16.90
CA PRO A 15 -27.32 -29.63 -17.32
C PRO A 15 -28.38 -28.78 -16.58
N GLU A 16 -28.08 -28.33 -15.37
CA GLU A 16 -28.92 -27.46 -14.53
C GLU A 16 -28.78 -25.96 -14.89
N GLY A 17 -28.04 -25.63 -15.95
CA GLY A 17 -27.82 -24.26 -16.41
C GLY A 17 -26.76 -23.49 -15.62
N LYS A 18 -25.99 -24.15 -14.76
CA LYS A 18 -24.94 -23.49 -13.97
C LYS A 18 -23.64 -23.44 -14.76
N ARG A 19 -23.14 -22.23 -15.00
CA ARG A 19 -21.87 -22.00 -15.69
C ARG A 19 -20.71 -22.36 -14.76
N ASP A 20 -19.69 -23.02 -15.31
CA ASP A 20 -18.45 -23.26 -14.60
C ASP A 20 -17.51 -22.05 -14.77
N TYR A 21 -16.85 -21.66 -13.68
CA TYR A 21 -16.02 -20.46 -13.62
C TYR A 21 -14.58 -20.86 -13.32
N HIS A 22 -13.97 -21.59 -14.25
CA HIS A 22 -12.54 -21.89 -14.24
C HIS A 22 -11.91 -21.64 -15.61
N TRP A 23 -10.57 -21.62 -15.63
CA TRP A 23 -9.76 -21.52 -16.83
C TRP A 23 -9.33 -22.91 -17.27
N GLU A 24 -9.58 -23.28 -18.53
CA GLU A 24 -9.14 -24.56 -19.10
C GLU A 24 -7.66 -24.51 -19.49
N GLN A 25 -7.18 -23.32 -19.87
CA GLN A 25 -5.79 -23.08 -20.20
C GLN A 25 -5.22 -21.98 -19.32
N ILE A 26 -4.11 -22.30 -18.66
CA ILE A 26 -3.38 -21.40 -17.78
C ILE A 26 -1.92 -21.40 -18.22
N GLU A 27 -1.34 -20.22 -18.37
CA GLU A 27 0.08 -20.05 -18.68
C GLU A 27 0.76 -19.27 -17.55
N ASN A 28 2.01 -19.64 -17.24
CA ASN A 28 2.82 -18.87 -16.31
C ASN A 28 3.50 -17.72 -17.04
N VAL A 29 3.04 -16.49 -16.78
CA VAL A 29 3.60 -15.28 -17.37
C VAL A 29 4.47 -14.53 -16.35
N PRO A 30 5.51 -13.81 -16.79
CA PRO A 30 6.23 -12.88 -15.92
C PRO A 30 5.25 -11.95 -15.19
N ALA A 31 5.34 -11.93 -13.88
CA ALA A 31 4.52 -11.08 -13.03
C ALA A 31 4.94 -9.62 -13.20
N THR A 32 4.08 -8.80 -13.82
CA THR A 32 4.25 -7.35 -13.95
C THR A 32 3.47 -6.57 -12.90
N TRP A 33 2.72 -7.24 -12.03
CA TRP A 33 1.97 -6.61 -10.96
C TRP A 33 2.91 -6.11 -9.86
N THR A 34 2.74 -4.85 -9.48
CA THR A 34 3.37 -4.28 -8.29
C THR A 34 2.48 -4.59 -7.09
N LEU A 35 3.04 -5.27 -6.09
CA LEU A 35 2.34 -5.50 -4.83
C LEU A 35 2.13 -4.15 -4.14
N ILE A 36 0.91 -3.62 -4.17
CA ILE A 36 0.56 -2.46 -3.36
C ILE A 36 0.33 -2.94 -1.93
N ARG A 37 1.24 -2.57 -1.02
CA ARG A 37 1.08 -2.84 0.41
C ARG A 37 -0.14 -2.05 0.91
N ARG A 38 -1.21 -2.74 1.28
CA ARG A 38 -2.35 -2.11 1.96
C ARG A 38 -1.90 -1.68 3.35
N VAL A 39 -1.99 -0.39 3.63
CA VAL A 39 -1.98 0.15 4.99
C VAL A 39 -3.43 0.12 5.46
N GLU A 40 -3.70 -0.47 6.62
CA GLU A 40 -5.05 -0.46 7.18
C GLU A 40 -5.56 0.99 7.31
N ASN A 41 -6.78 1.23 6.86
CA ASN A 41 -7.44 2.54 6.81
C ASN A 41 -6.86 3.59 5.83
N GLU A 42 -5.93 3.21 4.95
CA GLU A 42 -5.51 4.05 3.82
C GLU A 42 -6.20 3.57 2.54
N PHE A 43 -7.18 4.33 2.08
CA PHE A 43 -7.87 4.05 0.82
C PHE A 43 -7.11 4.73 -0.32
N ILE A 44 -6.86 4.00 -1.41
CA ILE A 44 -6.51 4.65 -2.68
C ILE A 44 -7.73 5.47 -3.08
N PRO A 45 -7.61 6.80 -3.20
CA PRO A 45 -8.74 7.63 -3.61
C PRO A 45 -9.19 7.16 -4.99
N VAL A 46 -10.40 6.61 -5.06
CA VAL A 46 -11.02 6.25 -6.34
C VAL A 46 -11.48 7.56 -6.97
N PRO A 47 -10.99 7.90 -8.18
CA PRO A 47 -11.49 9.09 -8.86
C PRO A 47 -13.01 8.99 -9.03
N PRO A 48 -13.78 10.09 -8.95
CA PRO A 48 -15.24 10.06 -9.18
C PRO A 48 -15.63 9.43 -10.52
N GLN A 49 -14.78 9.61 -11.52
CA GLN A 49 -14.86 9.01 -12.85
C GLN A 49 -14.41 7.53 -12.91
N GLY A 50 -14.02 6.92 -11.78
CA GLY A 50 -13.44 5.58 -11.72
C GLY A 50 -11.99 5.50 -12.18
N PHE A 51 -11.40 4.31 -12.09
CA PHE A 51 -10.06 4.04 -12.63
C PHE A 51 -10.04 4.01 -14.17
N PHE A 52 -11.20 3.83 -14.79
CA PHE A 52 -11.41 3.80 -16.24
C PHE A 52 -12.48 4.81 -16.67
N PRO A 53 -12.19 6.12 -16.64
CA PRO A 53 -13.13 7.18 -16.99
C PRO A 53 -13.85 7.04 -18.33
N ALA A 54 -13.18 6.51 -19.35
CA ALA A 54 -13.76 6.34 -20.68
C ALA A 54 -14.23 4.89 -20.92
N ALA A 55 -14.15 4.01 -19.91
CA ALA A 55 -14.52 2.59 -19.97
C ALA A 55 -13.87 1.82 -21.14
N HIS A 56 -12.76 2.32 -21.68
CA HIS A 56 -12.09 1.73 -22.83
C HIS A 56 -10.94 0.81 -22.38
N PRO A 57 -10.79 -0.40 -22.96
CA PRO A 57 -9.70 -1.31 -22.63
C PRO A 57 -8.32 -0.72 -22.94
N ASP A 58 -8.23 0.25 -23.86
CA ASP A 58 -6.98 0.94 -24.22
C ASP A 58 -6.38 1.76 -23.06
N GLU A 59 -7.19 2.12 -22.06
CA GLU A 59 -6.71 2.81 -20.85
C GLU A 59 -5.78 1.94 -19.99
N LEU A 60 -5.87 0.60 -20.09
CA LEU A 60 -4.93 -0.31 -19.45
C LEU A 60 -3.50 -0.16 -20.02
N TYR A 61 -3.38 0.16 -21.32
CA TYR A 61 -2.07 0.31 -21.96
C TYR A 61 -1.39 1.64 -21.62
N ARG A 62 -2.18 2.65 -21.21
CA ARG A 62 -1.69 3.95 -20.71
C ARG A 62 -1.58 4.01 -19.19
N TRP A 63 -1.80 2.88 -18.52
CA TRP A 63 -1.67 2.77 -17.06
C TRP A 63 -0.28 3.16 -16.55
N PRO A 64 0.85 2.78 -17.19
CA PRO A 64 2.18 3.14 -16.69
C PRO A 64 2.42 4.65 -16.60
N GLU A 65 2.03 5.43 -17.62
CA GLU A 65 2.19 6.89 -17.60
C GLU A 65 1.27 7.54 -16.56
N ARG A 66 0.08 6.96 -16.37
CA ARG A 66 -0.90 7.44 -15.40
C ARG A 66 -0.51 7.11 -13.96
N GLU A 67 0.04 5.92 -13.73
CA GLU A 67 0.65 5.49 -12.48
C GLU A 67 1.84 6.40 -12.14
N GLN A 68 2.71 6.71 -13.11
CA GLN A 68 3.80 7.67 -12.92
C GLN A 68 3.29 9.07 -12.56
N ALA A 69 2.22 9.56 -13.20
CA ALA A 69 1.62 10.84 -12.83
C ALA A 69 1.02 10.83 -11.40
N LEU A 70 0.41 9.71 -10.99
CA LEU A 70 -0.10 9.52 -9.63
C LEU A 70 1.03 9.43 -8.59
N LEU A 71 2.12 8.76 -8.94
CA LEU A 71 3.32 8.66 -8.11
C LEU A 71 4.09 9.98 -8.05
N ALA A 72 4.14 10.76 -9.13
CA ALA A 72 4.80 12.07 -9.17
C ALA A 72 4.08 13.14 -8.34
N GLY A 73 2.77 12.98 -8.11
CA GLY A 73 2.00 13.77 -7.16
C GLY A 73 1.97 13.19 -5.73
N ARG A 74 2.68 12.09 -5.48
CA ARG A 74 2.61 11.37 -4.21
C ARG A 74 3.36 12.14 -3.14
N GLN A 75 2.59 12.77 -2.27
CA GLN A 75 3.09 13.22 -0.98
C GLN A 75 3.46 11.98 -0.14
N THR A 76 4.71 11.87 0.25
CA THR A 76 5.22 10.80 1.11
C THR A 76 5.27 11.28 2.54
N HIS A 77 4.76 10.46 3.46
CA HIS A 77 4.92 10.75 4.89
C HIS A 77 6.35 10.41 5.31
N LEU A 78 6.96 11.28 6.13
CA LEU A 78 8.27 11.00 6.71
C LEU A 78 8.19 9.73 7.56
N THR A 79 8.95 8.71 7.16
CA THR A 79 9.04 7.44 7.87
C THR A 79 10.47 7.20 8.31
N LEU A 80 10.68 6.96 9.59
CA LEU A 80 11.99 6.76 10.21
C LEU A 80 12.05 5.44 10.96
N GLN A 81 13.25 4.88 11.02
CA GLN A 81 13.52 3.66 11.77
C GLN A 81 13.63 3.95 13.28
N SER A 82 13.14 3.04 14.12
CA SER A 82 13.38 3.07 15.58
C SER A 82 14.88 3.14 15.89
N GLY A 83 15.26 3.93 16.90
CA GLY A 83 16.64 4.23 17.26
C GLY A 83 17.17 5.52 16.63
N THR A 84 16.43 6.12 15.68
CA THR A 84 16.76 7.44 15.14
C THR A 84 16.25 8.55 16.06
N VAL A 85 16.94 9.69 16.02
CA VAL A 85 16.52 10.91 16.70
C VAL A 85 15.34 11.51 15.94
N CYS A 86 14.28 11.81 16.66
CA CYS A 86 13.05 12.38 16.15
C CYS A 86 13.33 13.82 15.67
N PRO A 87 13.25 14.10 14.36
CA PRO A 87 13.59 15.41 13.82
C PRO A 87 12.51 16.46 14.10
N TYR A 88 11.26 16.03 14.31
CA TYR A 88 10.09 16.88 14.47
C TYR A 88 9.19 16.35 15.59
N GLY A 89 8.85 17.21 16.54
CA GLY A 89 7.88 16.89 17.58
C GLY A 89 6.48 16.74 16.99
N GLY A 90 5.71 15.76 17.48
CA GLY A 90 4.35 15.52 17.02
C GLY A 90 3.88 14.08 17.20
N VAL A 91 2.79 13.75 16.50
CA VAL A 91 2.18 12.41 16.54
C VAL A 91 2.79 11.54 15.46
N TRP A 92 3.36 10.41 15.88
CA TRP A 92 3.90 9.39 15.01
C TRP A 92 3.09 8.11 15.16
N SER A 93 3.07 7.30 14.10
CA SER A 93 2.41 5.99 14.11
C SER A 93 3.33 4.86 13.71
N THR A 94 3.05 3.68 14.25
CA THR A 94 3.69 2.43 13.84
C THR A 94 2.65 1.31 13.80
N TYR A 95 2.94 0.24 13.06
CA TYR A 95 2.14 -0.96 13.07
C TYR A 95 2.88 -2.05 13.84
N GLN A 96 2.36 -2.41 15.01
CA GLN A 96 2.98 -3.40 15.90
C GLN A 96 1.91 -4.35 16.45
N ALA A 97 2.26 -5.63 16.62
CA ALA A 97 1.36 -6.66 17.16
C ALA A 97 -0.03 -6.73 16.50
N GLY A 98 -0.12 -6.45 15.19
CA GLY A 98 -1.39 -6.51 14.45
C GLY A 98 -2.30 -5.29 14.63
N ARG A 99 -1.80 -4.18 15.18
CA ARG A 99 -2.57 -2.95 15.38
C ARG A 99 -1.73 -1.70 15.07
N ILE A 100 -2.41 -0.63 14.72
CA ILE A 100 -1.80 0.70 14.59
C ILE A 100 -1.69 1.31 15.99
N GLU A 101 -0.48 1.74 16.32
CA GLU A 101 -0.17 2.46 17.55
C GLU A 101 0.25 3.86 17.22
N ARG A 102 -0.21 4.82 18.02
CA ARG A 102 0.09 6.24 17.85
C ARG A 102 0.73 6.75 19.13
N GLN A 103 1.84 7.43 18.98
CA GLN A 103 2.58 7.98 20.11
C GLN A 103 3.06 9.38 19.76
N HIS A 104 2.94 10.26 20.74
CA HIS A 104 3.51 11.59 20.66
C HIS A 104 4.99 11.53 21.06
N PHE A 105 5.85 12.15 20.25
CA PHE A 105 7.28 12.30 20.52
C PHE A 105 7.67 13.77 20.45
N ALA A 106 8.56 14.20 21.33
CA ALA A 106 9.17 15.51 21.24
C ALA A 106 10.32 15.50 20.23
N GLN A 107 10.65 16.68 19.70
CA GLN A 107 11.85 16.84 18.89
C GLN A 107 13.09 16.49 19.73
N GLY A 108 13.96 15.64 19.18
CA GLY A 108 15.15 15.14 19.88
C GLY A 108 14.98 13.80 20.59
N ASP A 109 13.75 13.29 20.73
CA ASP A 109 13.51 11.97 21.33
C ASP A 109 14.09 10.84 20.47
N ILE A 110 14.52 9.74 21.08
CA ILE A 110 14.88 8.54 20.33
C ILE A 110 13.63 7.68 20.11
N LEU A 111 13.30 7.44 18.84
CA LEU A 111 12.15 6.63 18.46
C LEU A 111 12.29 5.20 19.01
N PRO A 112 11.33 4.70 19.81
CA PRO A 112 11.49 3.43 20.51
C PRO A 112 11.39 2.24 19.55
N GLN A 113 12.08 1.17 19.93
CA GLN A 113 11.92 -0.16 19.30
C GLN A 113 10.68 -0.84 19.86
N TRP A 114 10.06 -1.71 19.06
CA TRP A 114 8.98 -2.55 19.58
C TRP A 114 9.57 -3.65 20.47
N GLN A 115 8.95 -3.87 21.63
CA GLN A 115 9.32 -4.94 22.55
C GLN A 115 8.18 -5.96 22.59
N ASP A 116 8.49 -7.19 22.19
CA ASP A 116 7.56 -8.31 22.35
C ASP A 116 7.51 -8.74 23.82
N SER A 117 6.37 -9.32 24.22
CA SER A 117 6.12 -10.09 25.45
C SER A 117 7.27 -11.04 25.82
N ALA A 118 7.99 -11.58 24.83
CA ALA A 118 9.11 -12.50 25.01
C ALA A 118 10.49 -11.80 25.12
N THR A 119 10.56 -10.50 25.43
CA THR A 119 11.77 -9.66 25.62
C THR A 119 12.61 -9.33 24.39
N GLN A 120 12.22 -9.78 23.20
CA GLN A 120 12.96 -9.48 21.97
C GLN A 120 12.60 -8.08 21.44
N LYS A 121 13.61 -7.20 21.35
CA LYS A 121 13.47 -5.88 20.72
C LYS A 121 13.54 -6.02 19.21
N ARG A 122 12.56 -5.47 18.50
CA ARG A 122 12.52 -5.44 17.05
C ARG A 122 12.59 -4.01 16.54
N VAL A 123 13.38 -3.85 15.49
CA VAL A 123 13.41 -2.61 14.73
C VAL A 123 12.05 -2.43 14.06
N ILE A 124 11.43 -1.27 14.30
CA ILE A 124 10.16 -0.87 13.69
C ILE A 124 10.34 0.47 12.98
N HIS A 125 9.34 0.83 12.18
CA HIS A 125 9.30 2.12 11.49
C HIS A 125 8.19 2.97 12.08
N TRP A 126 8.48 4.24 12.26
CA TRP A 126 7.57 5.27 12.72
C TRP A 126 7.31 6.25 11.59
N THR A 127 6.03 6.51 11.32
CA THR A 127 5.59 7.44 10.28
C THR A 127 4.94 8.65 10.93
N LEU A 128 5.43 9.85 10.61
CA LEU A 128 4.93 11.12 11.12
C LEU A 128 3.52 11.40 10.55
N LEU A 129 2.57 11.64 11.44
CA LEU A 129 1.18 11.94 11.10
C LEU A 129 0.86 13.42 11.28
N GLU A 130 1.32 14.02 12.37
CA GLU A 130 1.05 15.41 12.75
C GLU A 130 2.30 16.02 13.39
N ARG A 131 2.53 17.31 13.17
CA ARG A 131 3.61 18.05 13.85
C ARG A 131 3.04 19.04 14.85
N ASP A 132 3.72 19.19 15.96
CA ASP A 132 3.35 20.17 17.00
C ASP A 132 3.44 21.62 16.48
N ASP A 133 4.36 21.87 15.54
CA ASP A 133 4.53 23.18 14.91
C ASP A 133 3.52 23.47 13.78
N GLY A 134 2.56 22.56 13.53
CA GLY A 134 1.59 22.66 12.45
C GLY A 134 2.22 22.59 11.05
N GLY A 135 3.49 22.20 10.96
CA GLY A 135 4.24 22.11 9.71
C GLY A 135 3.77 20.96 8.82
N ILE A 136 4.34 20.93 7.63
CA ILE A 136 4.00 19.92 6.62
C ILE A 136 4.53 18.54 7.07
N VAL A 137 3.64 17.54 7.03
CA VAL A 137 3.93 16.12 7.33
C VAL A 137 4.12 15.26 6.08
N GLN A 138 3.76 15.83 4.94
CA GLN A 138 3.69 15.23 3.62
C GLN A 138 4.74 15.89 2.73
N PHE A 139 5.77 15.14 2.38
CA PHE A 139 6.92 15.63 1.63
C PHE A 139 6.80 15.21 0.16
N PRO A 140 7.27 16.04 -0.78
CA PRO A 140 7.37 15.61 -2.18
C PRO A 140 8.25 14.35 -2.27
N GLY A 141 7.71 13.30 -2.87
CA GLY A 141 8.36 12.00 -3.05
C GLY A 141 9.33 11.93 -4.22
#